data_AF-A0A0S3STF2-F1
#
_entry.id   AF-A0A0S3STF2-F1
#
_cell.length_a   1.000
_cell.length_b   1.000
_cell.length_c   1.000
_cell.angle_alpha   90.00
_cell.angle_beta   90.00
_cell.angle_gamma   90.00
#
_symmetry.space_group_name_H-M   'P 1'
#
loop_
_entity.id
_entity.type
_entity.pdbx_description
1 polymer ?
#
loop_
_entity_poly.entity_id
_entity_poly.type
_entity_poly.pdbx_seq_one_letter_code
_entity_poly.pdbx_strand_id
1 'polypeptide(L)'
;MQFRASRESEEWKDKRLAAQERQRLNDTPHLLSRGGYAKLEKKLRKSRADALGLESPDLAPAPARYELWKAARTKSDGNMTSSSAALISQRIVSSNYKQLFDCVSITACLLSNLVFLCAG
;
A
#
# COMPACT_ATOMS: atom_id res chain seq x y z
N MET A 1 24.84 19.66 18.54
CA MET A 1 25.68 19.65 17.31
C MET A 1 25.90 18.25 16.73
N GLN A 2 25.76 17.15 17.49
CA GLN A 2 26.10 15.78 17.02
C GLN A 2 25.18 15.18 15.94
N PHE A 3 23.91 15.58 15.87
CA PHE A 3 22.95 15.03 14.89
C PHE A 3 23.26 15.39 13.44
N ARG A 4 23.78 16.60 13.17
CA ARG A 4 24.12 17.02 11.80
C ARG A 4 25.36 16.27 11.30
N ALA A 5 26.39 16.18 12.14
CA ALA A 5 27.61 15.44 11.83
C ALA A 5 27.33 13.96 11.54
N SER A 6 26.40 13.33 12.27
CA SER A 6 26.03 11.93 12.01
C SER A 6 25.29 11.73 10.68
N ARG A 7 24.72 12.78 10.07
CA ARG A 7 24.08 12.72 8.75
C ARG A 7 25.06 12.95 7.60
N GLU A 8 26.29 13.34 7.91
CA GLU A 8 27.37 13.59 6.95
C GLU A 8 28.38 12.44 6.90
N SER A 9 28.27 11.45 7.81
CA SER A 9 29.10 10.24 7.77
C SER A 9 28.84 9.41 6.51
N GLU A 10 29.88 8.71 6.04
CA GLU A 10 29.79 7.91 4.82
C GLU A 10 28.77 6.77 4.95
N GLU A 11 28.77 6.09 6.10
CA GLU A 11 27.79 5.06 6.44
C GLU A 11 26.33 5.56 6.31
N TRP A 12 26.07 6.81 6.75
CA TRP A 12 24.73 7.39 6.63
C TRP A 12 24.37 7.71 5.17
N LYS A 13 25.32 8.24 4.39
CA LYS A 13 25.10 8.52 2.97
C LYS A 13 24.75 7.25 2.20
N ASP A 14 25.45 6.15 2.45
CA ASP A 14 25.21 4.87 1.79
C ASP A 14 23.81 4.34 2.11
N LYS A 15 23.41 4.37 3.39
CA LYS A 15 22.05 3.98 3.81
C LYS A 15 20.98 4.83 3.13
N ARG A 16 21.21 6.14 3.01
CA ARG A 16 20.30 7.08 2.35
C ARG A 16 20.20 6.80 0.85
N LEU A 17 21.32 6.64 0.15
CA LEU A 17 21.36 6.37 -1.28
C LEU A 17 20.67 5.04 -1.60
N ALA A 18 20.95 3.99 -0.83
CA ALA A 18 20.28 2.70 -0.98
C ALA A 18 18.77 2.80 -0.77
N ALA A 19 18.30 3.61 0.20
CA ALA A 19 16.88 3.84 0.42
C ALA A 19 16.23 4.63 -0.73
N GLN A 20 16.93 5.64 -1.27
CA GLN A 20 16.47 6.41 -2.43
C GLN A 20 16.38 5.53 -3.67
N GLU A 21 17.35 4.65 -3.89
CA GLU A 21 17.36 3.74 -5.03
C GLU A 21 16.22 2.71 -4.93
N ARG A 22 15.98 2.15 -3.74
CA ARG A 22 14.80 1.28 -3.52
C ARG A 22 13.48 1.99 -3.80
N GLN A 23 13.36 3.26 -3.42
CA GLN A 23 12.16 4.04 -3.72
C GLN A 23 12.05 4.38 -5.21
N ARG A 24 13.16 4.69 -5.88
CA ARG A 24 13.20 4.93 -7.32
C ARG A 24 12.74 3.71 -8.11
N LEU A 25 13.09 2.51 -7.64
CA LEU A 25 12.69 1.24 -8.24
C LEU A 25 11.29 0.76 -7.82
N ASN A 26 10.62 1.45 -6.89
CA ASN A 26 9.28 1.08 -6.45
C ASN A 26 8.23 1.58 -7.46
N ASP A 27 7.78 0.69 -8.33
CA ASP A 27 6.82 1.00 -9.37
C ASP A 27 5.35 1.11 -8.88
N THR A 28 5.04 0.71 -7.64
CA THR A 28 3.65 0.75 -7.11
C THR A 28 3.56 1.43 -5.74
N PRO A 29 4.01 2.70 -5.62
CA PRO A 29 4.00 3.42 -4.35
C PRO A 29 2.56 3.65 -3.88
N HIS A 30 2.33 3.57 -2.57
CA HIS A 30 1.05 3.99 -1.99
C HIS A 30 1.06 5.51 -1.76
N LEU A 31 -0.09 6.17 -1.93
CA LEU A 31 -0.20 7.63 -1.79
C LEU A 31 -0.64 8.10 -0.39
N LEU A 32 -0.73 7.17 0.56
CA LEU A 32 -1.26 7.44 1.89
C LEU A 32 -0.18 7.96 2.84
N SER A 33 -0.53 9.00 3.60
CA SER A 33 0.25 9.44 4.76
C SER A 33 0.10 8.44 5.92
N ARG A 34 0.87 8.65 7.01
CA ARG A 34 0.73 7.84 8.23
C ARG A 34 -0.72 7.93 8.75
N GLY A 35 -1.33 6.77 9.05
CA GLY A 35 -2.74 6.67 9.42
C GLY A 35 -3.73 6.81 8.25
N GLY A 36 -3.23 6.98 7.02
CA GLY A 36 -4.06 7.16 5.83
C GLY A 36 -4.94 5.96 5.52
N TYR A 37 -4.53 4.74 5.88
CA TYR A 37 -5.37 3.54 5.72
C TYR A 37 -6.64 3.59 6.56
N ALA A 38 -6.55 3.96 7.85
CA ALA A 38 -7.73 4.10 8.70
C ALA A 38 -8.69 5.18 8.17
N LYS A 39 -8.14 6.29 7.66
CA LYS A 39 -8.92 7.35 7.02
C LYS A 39 -9.59 6.87 5.72
N LEU A 40 -8.89 6.09 4.91
CA LEU A 40 -9.40 5.52 3.66
C LEU A 40 -10.50 4.49 3.91
N GLU A 41 -10.31 3.62 4.89
CA GLU A 41 -11.28 2.60 5.29
C GLU A 41 -12.59 3.23 5.76
N LYS A 42 -12.50 4.26 6.61
CA LYS A 42 -13.67 5.04 7.06
C LYS A 42 -14.42 5.67 5.89
N LYS A 43 -13.71 6.20 4.88
CA LYS A 43 -14.33 6.76 3.67
C LYS A 43 -15.07 5.70 2.86
N LEU A 44 -14.46 4.53 2.65
CA LEU A 44 -15.07 3.43 1.90
C LEU A 44 -16.29 2.85 2.63
N ARG A 45 -16.21 2.70 3.96
CA ARG A 45 -17.36 2.30 4.78
C ARG A 45 -18.49 3.32 4.71
N LYS A 46 -18.17 4.61 4.78
CA LYS A 46 -19.17 5.67 4.60
C LYS A 46 -19.86 5.57 3.25
N SER A 47 -19.12 5.48 2.14
CA SER A 47 -19.74 5.37 0.81
C SER A 47 -20.62 4.12 0.64
N ARG A 48 -20.27 3.01 1.33
CA ARG A 48 -21.09 1.79 1.32
C ARG A 48 -22.35 1.95 2.15
N ALA A 49 -22.27 2.56 3.32
CA ALA A 49 -23.45 2.86 4.13
C ALA A 49 -24.41 3.77 3.36
N ASP A 50 -23.90 4.83 2.73
CA ASP A 50 -24.70 5.74 1.91
C ASP A 50 -25.39 4.98 0.76
N ALA A 51 -24.68 4.07 0.08
CA ALA A 51 -25.23 3.25 -1.01
C ALA A 51 -26.26 2.21 -0.54
N LEU A 52 -26.15 1.73 0.71
CA LEU A 52 -27.06 0.76 1.32
C LEU A 52 -28.19 1.43 2.12
N GLY A 53 -28.21 2.75 2.25
CA GLY A 53 -29.17 3.48 3.07
C GLY A 53 -29.03 3.19 4.57
N LEU A 54 -27.82 2.88 5.05
CA LEU A 54 -27.55 2.61 6.46
C LEU A 54 -27.34 3.90 7.25
N GLU A 55 -27.94 3.99 8.43
CA GLU A 55 -27.81 5.14 9.33
C GLU A 55 -26.38 5.38 9.85
N SER A 56 -25.53 4.35 9.85
CA SER A 56 -24.14 4.45 10.31
C SER A 56 -23.15 3.75 9.37
N PRO A 57 -22.00 4.38 9.07
CA PRO A 57 -20.87 3.76 8.37
C PRO A 57 -20.35 2.47 9.00
N ASP A 58 -20.53 2.30 10.31
CA ASP A 58 -20.01 1.13 11.03
C ASP A 58 -20.88 -0.12 10.82
N LEU A 59 -22.12 0.05 10.32
CA LEU A 59 -22.98 -1.06 9.90
C LEU A 59 -22.65 -1.57 8.50
N ALA A 60 -21.90 -0.79 7.70
CA ALA A 60 -21.49 -1.22 6.38
C ALA A 60 -20.41 -2.31 6.45
N PRO A 61 -20.43 -3.28 5.53
CA PRO A 61 -19.37 -4.29 5.44
C PRO A 61 -17.99 -3.63 5.34
N ALA A 62 -17.04 -4.11 6.15
CA ALA A 62 -15.66 -3.64 6.09
C ALA A 62 -15.06 -3.88 4.70
N PRO A 63 -14.32 -2.91 4.13
CA PRO A 63 -13.63 -3.11 2.86
C PRO A 63 -12.56 -4.19 3.01
N ALA A 64 -12.50 -5.08 2.04
CA ALA A 64 -11.49 -6.12 1.99
C ALA A 64 -10.11 -5.48 1.76
N ARG A 65 -9.07 -6.20 2.20
CA ARG A 65 -7.67 -5.72 2.09
C ARG A 65 -7.28 -5.33 0.67
N TYR A 66 -7.74 -6.07 -0.33
CA TYR A 66 -7.44 -5.75 -1.73
C TYR A 66 -8.14 -4.47 -2.22
N GLU A 67 -9.31 -4.14 -1.70
CA GLU A 67 -10.02 -2.90 -2.04
C GLU A 67 -9.29 -1.70 -1.48
N LEU A 68 -8.80 -1.80 -0.24
CA LEU A 68 -7.91 -0.82 0.37
C LEU A 68 -6.60 -0.69 -0.40
N TRP A 69 -6.02 -1.80 -0.87
CA TRP A 69 -4.80 -1.78 -1.67
C TRP A 69 -4.99 -1.02 -2.99
N LYS A 70 -6.11 -1.28 -3.70
CA LYS A 70 -6.47 -0.59 -4.94
C LYS A 70 -6.69 0.90 -4.68
N ALA A 71 -7.56 1.25 -3.74
CA ALA A 71 -7.92 2.63 -3.46
C ALA A 71 -6.73 3.46 -2.96
N ALA A 72 -5.76 2.85 -2.25
CA ALA A 72 -4.51 3.52 -1.84
C ALA A 72 -3.55 3.85 -3.00
N ARG A 73 -3.76 3.22 -4.16
CA ARG A 73 -2.96 3.36 -5.39
C ARG A 73 -3.78 3.90 -6.55
N THR A 74 -4.96 4.46 -6.26
CA THR A 74 -5.78 5.19 -7.22
C THR A 74 -5.58 6.69 -6.99
N LYS A 75 -5.26 7.41 -8.05
CA LYS A 75 -5.16 8.87 -8.08
C LYS A 75 -6.56 9.48 -8.05
N SER A 76 -6.63 10.79 -7.84
CA SER A 76 -7.91 11.52 -7.82
C SER A 76 -8.66 11.53 -9.16
N ASP A 77 -7.96 11.28 -10.27
CA ASP A 77 -8.52 11.12 -11.62
C ASP A 77 -9.15 9.73 -11.87
N GLY A 78 -9.08 8.82 -10.89
CA GLY A 78 -9.55 7.44 -11.00
C GLY A 78 -8.55 6.48 -11.65
N ASN A 79 -7.42 6.98 -12.16
CA ASN A 79 -6.37 6.15 -12.72
C ASN A 79 -5.49 5.54 -11.64
N MET A 80 -4.86 4.41 -11.93
CA MET A 80 -3.86 3.83 -11.04
C MET A 80 -2.57 4.63 -11.05
N THR A 81 -1.75 4.45 -10.02
CA THR A 81 -0.45 5.14 -9.91
C THR A 81 0.52 4.77 -11.03
N SER A 82 0.47 3.53 -11.53
CA SER A 82 1.33 2.99 -12.58
C SER A 82 0.64 1.88 -13.37
N SER A 83 1.20 1.54 -14.52
CA SER A 83 0.73 0.43 -15.36
C SER A 83 0.77 -0.92 -14.62
N SER A 84 1.81 -1.19 -13.82
CA SER A 84 1.88 -2.42 -13.03
C SER A 84 0.82 -2.46 -11.94
N ALA A 85 0.53 -1.32 -11.28
CA ALA A 85 -0.56 -1.24 -10.32
C ALA A 85 -1.92 -1.57 -10.98
N ALA A 86 -2.13 -1.11 -12.23
CA ALA A 86 -3.32 -1.46 -13.00
C ALA A 86 -3.40 -2.95 -13.32
N LEU A 87 -2.31 -3.57 -13.79
CA LEU A 87 -2.26 -5.00 -14.08
C LEU A 87 -2.51 -5.86 -12.82
N ILE A 88 -1.91 -5.48 -11.69
CA ILE A 88 -2.12 -6.17 -10.40
C ILE A 88 -3.58 -6.01 -9.97
N SER A 89 -4.14 -4.80 -10.05
CA SER A 89 -5.55 -4.54 -9.73
C SER A 89 -6.50 -5.41 -10.55
N GLN A 90 -6.26 -5.55 -11.86
CA GLN A 90 -7.05 -6.42 -12.74
C GLN A 90 -6.92 -7.89 -12.34
N ARG A 91 -5.70 -8.38 -12.09
CA ARG A 91 -5.47 -9.77 -11.69
C ARG A 91 -6.14 -10.13 -10.36
N ILE A 92 -6.18 -9.20 -9.40
CA ILE A 92 -6.88 -9.41 -8.12
C ILE A 92 -8.40 -9.56 -8.34
N VAL A 93 -8.98 -8.87 -9.33
CA VAL A 93 -10.41 -9.00 -9.66
C VAL A 93 -10.70 -10.34 -10.38
N SER A 94 -9.82 -10.78 -11.27
CA SER A 94 -10.00 -12.01 -12.06
C SER A 94 -9.79 -13.29 -11.26
N SER A 95 -9.12 -13.22 -10.12
CA SER A 95 -8.84 -14.37 -9.28
C SER A 95 -9.77 -14.38 -8.07
N ASN A 96 -10.61 -15.42 -7.95
CA ASN A 96 -11.51 -15.65 -6.81
C ASN A 96 -10.72 -16.01 -5.52
N TYR A 97 -9.81 -15.13 -5.10
CA TYR A 97 -8.99 -15.34 -3.93
C TYR A 97 -9.71 -14.86 -2.67
N LYS A 98 -10.58 -15.73 -2.15
CA LYS A 98 -11.00 -15.67 -0.74
C LYS A 98 -9.87 -16.03 0.24
N GLN A 99 -8.67 -16.44 -0.22
CA GLN A 99 -7.69 -17.11 0.65
C GLN A 99 -6.21 -16.78 0.43
N LEU A 100 -5.82 -15.90 -0.52
CA LEU A 100 -4.40 -15.71 -0.85
C LEU A 100 -3.73 -14.47 -0.22
N PHE A 101 -4.44 -13.66 0.57
CA PHE A 101 -3.80 -12.52 1.23
C PHE A 101 -3.19 -12.81 2.61
N ASP A 102 -3.37 -14.02 3.16
CA ASP A 102 -2.66 -14.46 4.37
C ASP A 102 -1.24 -14.97 4.05
N CYS A 103 -0.95 -15.32 2.78
CA CYS A 103 0.33 -15.90 2.37
C CYS A 103 1.11 -15.05 1.34
N VAL A 104 0.48 -14.17 0.55
CA VAL A 104 1.15 -13.46 -0.57
C VAL A 104 2.03 -12.28 -0.16
N SER A 105 2.01 -11.86 1.10
CA SER A 105 3.09 -11.01 1.62
C SER A 105 4.46 -11.73 1.58
N ILE A 106 4.49 -13.07 1.55
CA ILE A 106 5.71 -13.87 1.43
C ILE A 106 6.03 -14.15 -0.06
N THR A 107 5.06 -14.54 -0.90
CA THR A 107 5.36 -14.95 -2.28
C THR A 107 5.56 -13.82 -3.28
N ALA A 108 4.98 -12.62 -3.06
CA ALA A 108 5.34 -11.45 -3.87
C ALA A 108 6.75 -10.92 -3.56
N CYS A 109 7.28 -11.18 -2.36
CA CYS A 109 8.69 -10.95 -2.04
C CYS A 109 9.62 -12.00 -2.69
N LEU A 110 9.14 -13.21 -2.97
CA LEU A 110 9.96 -14.29 -3.52
C LEU A 110 10.12 -14.24 -5.05
N LEU A 111 9.16 -13.68 -5.80
CA LEU A 111 9.31 -13.47 -7.25
C LEU A 111 10.04 -12.15 -7.60
N SER A 112 10.33 -11.32 -6.61
CA SER A 112 11.15 -10.12 -6.74
C SER A 112 12.28 -10.20 -5.73
N ASN A 113 13.29 -11.02 -6.02
CA ASN A 113 14.55 -11.22 -5.26
C ASN A 113 14.93 -10.06 -4.30
N LEU A 114 14.31 -10.00 -3.12
CA LEU A 114 14.75 -9.19 -2.01
C LEU A 114 14.06 -9.67 -0.74
N VAL A 115 14.82 -10.44 0.04
CA VAL A 115 14.52 -10.81 1.42
C VAL A 115 14.07 -9.57 2.20
N PHE A 116 12.78 -9.50 2.55
CA PHE A 116 12.28 -8.60 3.59
C PHE A 116 11.85 -9.45 4.77
N LEU A 117 12.83 -9.80 5.61
CA LEU A 117 12.59 -10.32 6.94
C LEU A 117 12.16 -9.14 7.81
N CYS A 118 10.86 -9.01 8.09
CA CYS A 118 10.36 -8.06 9.07
C CYS A 118 10.60 -8.63 10.48
N ALA A 119 11.68 -8.18 11.13
CA ALA A 119 11.86 -8.22 12.58
C ALA A 119 12.40 -6.86 13.02
N GLY A 120 11.64 -6.18 13.89
CA GLY A 120 11.93 -4.84 14.41
C GLY A 120 10.67 -4.19 14.96
#